data_AF-K0NET6-F1
#
_entry.id   AF-K0NET6-F1
#
_cell.length_a   1.000
_cell.length_b   1.000
_cell.length_c   1.000
_cell.angle_alpha   90.00
_cell.angle_beta   90.00
_cell.angle_gamma   90.00
#
_symmetry.space_group_name_H-M   'P 1'
#
loop_
_entity.id
_entity.type
_entity.pdbx_description
1 polymer ?
#
loop_
_entity_poly.entity_id
_entity_poly.type
_entity_poly.pdbx_seq_one_letter_code
_entity_poly.pdbx_strand_id
1 'polypeptide(L)'
;MKSGWKWFEISSLLFLITLDALLFVLSTILFSEKMGRGLIISLSAFIFMSGVTFFFVKLKSKGCFENKKAKKQIIAALCAAGLFTLALFVPTEQSSRSDVLGSTDIKGEQQRYDAREQPGAELYTDMNDAVPTDQLTLSIYDICVGKVSYKVHRDGTPASPRIEVTNPQVLTDHIKDQAKALGARVVGVTELDSTYVFTNDHAGNPIRLSHPNAIVVGKDLKYTLASPTAPLPWEEMYSSIPEELAAALSGRVVKSAEKISDKDLEELKQAMRFFSEGGKTAVELARFIRGMGYSARAHYTRWSEVQIIPLAIKAGLGELARNGMIINKEMGPRGSFAVVTTDLPLVFDRPIRLGIKEFCNTCKKCADYCPVKAIPFGSPNWVRGALKWSVDGKRCGDYLVSNPKCLACIGSCPYNKPDNILHDAANFMVSKRSRLTNWLMVKIDDLLGYGQMAAPDPKFLEQLNQG
;
A
#
# COMPACT_ATOMS: atom_id res chain seq x y z
N MET A 1 -33.78 23.26 39.69
CA MET A 1 -34.38 22.32 38.72
C MET A 1 -33.87 20.90 39.03
N LYS A 2 -34.70 20.03 39.62
CA LYS A 2 -34.40 18.58 39.61
C LYS A 2 -34.60 18.13 38.16
N SER A 3 -33.54 17.77 37.44
CA SER A 3 -33.70 17.32 36.06
C SER A 3 -34.57 16.06 36.06
N GLY A 4 -35.77 16.12 35.46
CA GLY A 4 -36.71 15.00 35.34
C GLY A 4 -36.25 13.91 34.37
N TRP A 5 -34.94 13.84 34.12
CA TRP A 5 -34.31 12.93 33.18
C TRP A 5 -33.74 11.73 33.92
N LYS A 6 -34.17 10.54 33.52
CA LYS A 6 -33.63 9.28 34.04
C LYS A 6 -32.33 8.95 33.32
N TRP A 7 -31.43 8.23 33.99
CA TRP A 7 -30.12 7.85 33.44
C TRP A 7 -30.20 7.24 32.03
N PHE A 8 -31.12 6.31 31.78
CA PHE A 8 -31.25 5.71 30.45
C PHE A 8 -31.69 6.71 29.37
N GLU A 9 -32.50 7.72 29.72
CA GLU A 9 -32.94 8.76 28.78
C GLU A 9 -31.77 9.67 28.40
N ILE A 10 -30.93 10.02 29.38
CA ILE A 10 -29.70 10.79 29.17
C ILE A 10 -28.73 10.00 28.29
N SER A 11 -28.50 8.71 28.59
CA SER A 11 -27.62 7.85 27.81
C SER A 11 -28.10 7.68 26.37
N SER A 12 -29.40 7.48 26.14
CA SER A 12 -29.98 7.42 24.80
C SER A 12 -29.82 8.75 24.04
N LEU A 13 -30.09 9.88 24.69
CA LEU A 13 -29.94 11.18 24.05
C LEU A 13 -28.48 11.46 23.69
N LEU A 14 -27.54 11.18 24.61
CA LEU A 14 -26.11 11.32 24.36
C LEU A 14 -25.66 10.43 23.20
N PHE A 15 -26.13 9.19 23.14
CA PHE A 15 -25.83 8.29 22.02
C PHE A 15 -26.32 8.85 20.68
N LEU A 16 -27.56 9.33 20.62
CA LEU A 16 -28.14 9.92 19.41
C LEU A 16 -27.38 11.18 18.95
N ILE A 17 -27.07 12.09 19.88
CA ILE A 17 -26.28 13.30 19.60
C ILE A 17 -24.87 12.92 19.10
N THR A 18 -24.24 11.90 19.69
CA THR A 18 -22.92 11.43 19.27
C THR A 18 -22.98 10.86 17.86
N LEU A 19 -24.02 10.08 17.54
CA LEU A 19 -24.22 9.51 16.21
C LEU A 19 -24.46 10.61 15.16
N ASP A 20 -25.27 11.62 15.48
CA ASP A 20 -25.48 12.80 14.62
C ASP A 20 -24.15 13.52 14.37
N ALA A 21 -23.35 13.77 15.41
CA ALA A 21 -22.04 14.42 15.27
C ALA A 21 -21.09 13.60 14.39
N LEU A 22 -21.05 12.26 14.55
CA LEU A 22 -20.24 11.37 13.72
C LEU A 22 -20.68 11.39 12.24
N LEU A 23 -21.99 11.37 11.97
CA LEU A 23 -22.51 11.45 10.60
C LEU A 23 -22.24 12.82 9.96
N PHE A 24 -22.27 13.90 10.75
CA PHE A 24 -21.90 15.22 10.27
C PHE A 24 -20.42 15.27 9.88
N VAL A 25 -19.52 14.80 10.76
CA VAL A 25 -18.08 14.71 10.49
C VAL A 25 -17.80 13.84 9.27
N LEU A 26 -18.45 12.68 9.15
CA LEU A 26 -18.35 11.80 7.98
C LEU A 26 -18.75 12.54 6.70
N SER A 27 -19.84 13.29 6.73
CA SER A 27 -20.31 14.08 5.58
C SER A 27 -19.29 15.16 5.19
N THR A 28 -18.69 15.86 6.16
CA THR A 28 -17.63 16.85 5.90
C THR A 28 -16.39 16.21 5.26
N ILE A 29 -15.97 15.04 5.75
CA ILE A 29 -14.83 14.30 5.19
C ILE A 29 -15.15 13.88 3.75
N LEU A 30 -16.30 13.25 3.51
CA LEU A 30 -16.70 12.79 2.17
C LEU A 30 -16.84 13.95 1.17
N PHE A 31 -17.26 15.13 1.64
CA PHE A 31 -17.24 16.35 0.83
C PHE A 31 -15.80 16.76 0.46
N SER A 32 -14.89 16.76 1.42
CA SER A 32 -13.47 17.09 1.17
C SER A 32 -12.78 16.10 0.22
N GLU A 33 -13.19 14.83 0.26
CA GLU A 33 -12.70 13.77 -0.62
C GLU A 33 -13.40 13.74 -2.00
N LYS A 34 -14.33 14.69 -2.26
CA LYS A 34 -15.11 14.80 -3.50
C LYS A 34 -15.93 13.53 -3.81
N MET A 35 -16.40 12.83 -2.77
CA MET A 35 -17.19 11.61 -2.91
C MET A 35 -18.68 11.90 -2.95
N GLY A 36 -19.21 12.21 -4.14
CA GLY A 36 -20.61 12.59 -4.31
C GLY A 36 -21.62 11.57 -3.78
N ARG A 37 -21.44 10.28 -4.11
CA ARG A 37 -22.34 9.20 -3.65
C ARG A 37 -22.32 9.05 -2.13
N GLY A 38 -21.13 8.94 -1.54
CA GLY A 38 -20.96 8.82 -0.09
C GLY A 38 -21.55 10.02 0.65
N LEU A 39 -21.33 11.23 0.14
CA LEU A 39 -21.85 12.46 0.72
C LEU A 39 -23.39 12.46 0.79
N ILE A 40 -24.07 12.09 -0.30
CA ILE A 40 -25.54 12.02 -0.34
C ILE A 40 -26.07 11.02 0.69
N ILE A 41 -25.46 9.84 0.76
CA ILE A 41 -25.86 8.79 1.72
C ILE A 41 -25.67 9.28 3.15
N SER A 42 -24.49 9.85 3.46
CA SER A 42 -24.15 10.33 4.80
C SER A 42 -25.03 11.50 5.25
N LEU A 43 -25.29 12.48 4.37
CA LEU A 43 -26.18 13.60 4.66
C LEU A 43 -27.63 13.15 4.85
N SER A 44 -28.10 12.21 4.04
CA SER A 44 -29.45 11.65 4.19
C SER A 44 -29.60 10.93 5.52
N ALA A 45 -28.59 10.15 5.92
CA ALA A 45 -28.55 9.49 7.22
C ALA A 45 -28.50 10.51 8.37
N PHE A 46 -27.70 11.57 8.25
CA PHE A 46 -27.63 12.64 9.24
C PHE A 46 -28.98 13.34 9.43
N ILE A 47 -29.66 13.74 8.35
CA ILE A 47 -30.97 14.39 8.41
C ILE A 47 -32.01 13.48 9.07
N PHE A 48 -32.01 12.20 8.69
CA PHE A 48 -32.91 11.21 9.29
C PHE A 48 -32.65 11.05 10.79
N MET A 49 -31.39 10.87 11.19
CA MET A 49 -31.01 10.68 12.59
C MET A 49 -31.28 11.92 13.45
N SER A 50 -31.03 13.12 12.91
CA SER A 50 -31.39 14.37 13.59
C SER A 50 -32.89 14.50 13.80
N GLY A 51 -33.69 14.03 12.84
CA GLY A 51 -35.15 13.88 12.99
C GLY A 51 -35.54 12.91 14.12
N VAL A 52 -34.85 11.78 14.23
CA VAL A 52 -35.02 10.81 15.33
C VAL A 52 -34.66 11.44 16.68
N THR A 53 -33.53 12.15 16.77
CA THR A 53 -33.09 12.88 17.97
C THR A 53 -34.12 13.92 18.39
N PHE A 54 -34.62 14.73 17.46
CA PHE A 54 -35.69 15.70 17.70
C PHE A 54 -36.98 15.04 18.20
N PHE A 55 -37.40 13.96 17.55
CA PHE A 55 -38.61 13.23 17.94
C PHE A 55 -38.45 12.57 19.32
N PHE A 56 -37.26 12.08 19.66
CA PHE A 56 -36.94 11.53 20.99
C PHE A 56 -37.13 12.58 22.08
N VAL A 57 -36.58 13.80 21.90
CA VAL A 57 -36.77 14.91 22.84
C VAL A 57 -38.24 15.31 22.95
N LYS A 58 -38.97 15.33 21.82
CA LYS A 58 -40.41 15.65 21.79
C LYS A 58 -41.27 14.58 22.47
N LEU A 59 -40.93 13.30 22.34
CA LEU A 59 -41.59 12.22 23.07
C LEU A 59 -41.32 12.32 24.58
N LYS A 60 -40.10 12.72 24.97
CA LYS A 60 -39.77 12.97 26.38
C LYS A 60 -40.59 14.12 26.94
N SER A 61 -40.71 15.24 26.23
CA SER A 61 -41.50 16.40 26.70
C SER A 61 -42.99 16.08 26.85
N LYS A 62 -43.49 15.10 26.11
CA LYS A 62 -44.87 14.57 26.22
C LYS A 62 -45.05 13.46 27.28
N GLY A 63 -44.00 13.10 28.03
CA GLY A 63 -44.08 12.07 29.08
C GLY A 63 -44.20 10.62 28.57
N CYS A 64 -43.98 10.36 27.28
CA CYS A 64 -44.20 9.03 26.69
C CYS A 64 -43.27 7.92 27.23
N PHE A 65 -42.16 8.28 27.88
CA PHE A 65 -41.18 7.32 28.43
C PHE A 65 -41.48 6.84 29.86
N GLU A 66 -42.62 7.22 30.43
CA GLU A 66 -43.04 6.77 31.77
C GLU A 66 -43.62 5.34 31.78
N ASN A 67 -44.03 4.84 30.61
CA ASN A 67 -44.54 3.48 30.46
C ASN A 67 -43.43 2.42 30.69
N LYS A 68 -43.70 1.45 31.58
CA LYS A 68 -42.80 0.30 31.87
C LYS A 68 -42.39 -0.47 30.61
N LYS A 69 -43.29 -0.64 29.63
CA LYS A 69 -43.00 -1.37 28.39
C LYS A 69 -42.02 -0.60 27.49
N ALA A 70 -42.24 0.70 27.32
CA ALA A 70 -41.34 1.58 26.55
C ALA A 70 -39.93 1.63 27.17
N LYS A 71 -39.85 1.75 28.51
CA LYS A 71 -38.58 1.68 29.24
C LYS A 71 -37.82 0.39 28.97
N LYS A 72 -38.49 -0.77 29.04
CA LYS A 72 -37.87 -2.08 28.80
C LYS A 72 -37.33 -2.21 27.36
N GLN A 73 -38.07 -1.70 26.37
CA GLN A 73 -37.65 -1.70 24.97
C GLN A 73 -36.41 -0.83 24.72
N ILE A 74 -36.36 0.38 25.28
CA ILE A 74 -35.22 1.29 25.12
C ILE A 74 -33.95 0.71 25.77
N ILE A 75 -34.09 0.17 26.99
CA ILE A 75 -32.97 -0.49 27.68
C ILE A 75 -32.49 -1.70 26.86
N ALA A 76 -33.39 -2.53 26.36
CA ALA A 76 -33.03 -3.66 25.51
C ALA A 76 -32.28 -3.23 24.23
N ALA A 77 -32.73 -2.14 23.59
CA ALA A 77 -32.05 -1.58 22.42
C ALA A 77 -30.64 -1.05 22.76
N LEU A 78 -30.47 -0.34 23.88
CA LEU A 78 -29.16 0.11 24.34
C LEU A 78 -28.22 -1.06 24.67
N CYS A 79 -28.74 -2.11 25.33
CA CYS A 79 -27.97 -3.33 25.61
C CYS A 79 -27.56 -4.04 24.31
N ALA A 80 -28.48 -4.16 23.35
CA ALA A 80 -28.19 -4.74 22.04
C ALA A 80 -27.15 -3.93 21.26
N ALA A 81 -27.26 -2.60 21.27
CA ALA A 81 -26.25 -1.71 20.67
C ALA A 81 -24.88 -1.87 21.35
N GLY A 82 -24.83 -1.92 22.68
CA GLY A 82 -23.60 -2.16 23.44
C GLY A 82 -22.96 -3.52 23.13
N LEU A 83 -23.76 -4.59 23.07
CA LEU A 83 -23.28 -5.92 22.69
C LEU A 83 -22.77 -5.96 21.24
N PHE A 84 -23.47 -5.29 20.31
CA PHE A 84 -23.02 -5.16 18.93
C PHE A 84 -21.70 -4.41 18.84
N THR A 85 -21.58 -3.26 19.53
CA THR A 85 -20.32 -2.51 19.59
C THR A 85 -19.19 -3.37 20.16
N LEU A 86 -19.42 -4.11 21.25
CA LEU A 86 -18.42 -5.03 21.81
C LEU A 86 -18.00 -6.10 20.79
N ALA A 87 -18.94 -6.68 20.05
CA ALA A 87 -18.67 -7.69 19.03
C ALA A 87 -17.76 -7.18 17.89
N LEU A 88 -17.77 -5.87 17.60
CA LEU A 88 -16.84 -5.27 16.63
C LEU A 88 -15.37 -5.34 17.08
N PHE A 89 -15.10 -5.46 18.38
CA PHE A 89 -13.74 -5.49 18.92
C PHE A 89 -13.28 -6.89 19.37
N VAL A 90 -14.16 -7.89 19.35
CA VAL A 90 -13.80 -9.26 19.71
C VAL A 90 -13.04 -9.93 18.56
N PRO A 91 -11.76 -10.32 18.76
CA PRO A 91 -11.01 -11.06 17.77
C PRO A 91 -11.64 -12.44 17.59
N THR A 92 -12.23 -12.66 16.41
CA THR A 92 -12.96 -13.90 16.08
C THR A 92 -12.19 -14.77 15.10
N GLU A 93 -11.11 -14.26 14.51
CA GLU A 93 -10.15 -15.05 13.73
C GLU A 93 -8.95 -15.44 14.60
N GLN A 94 -8.85 -16.73 14.90
CA GLN A 94 -7.68 -17.32 15.54
C GLN A 94 -6.61 -17.55 14.47
N SER A 95 -5.71 -16.60 14.31
CA SER A 95 -4.43 -16.85 13.61
C SER A 95 -3.29 -16.57 14.58
N SER A 96 -2.31 -17.47 14.62
CA SER A 96 -1.24 -17.45 15.63
C SER A 96 -0.36 -16.20 15.47
N ARG A 97 0.50 -15.88 16.46
CA ARG A 97 1.39 -14.71 16.35
C ARG A 97 2.48 -14.89 15.29
N SER A 98 2.77 -16.12 14.85
CA SER A 98 3.79 -16.42 13.83
C SER A 98 3.26 -16.31 12.39
N ASP A 99 1.94 -16.25 12.20
CA ASP A 99 1.23 -16.27 10.91
C ASP A 99 1.44 -15.01 10.02
N VAL A 100 2.49 -14.22 10.22
CA VAL A 100 2.80 -13.08 9.34
C VAL A 100 3.23 -13.62 7.98
N LEU A 101 2.36 -13.41 6.99
CA LEU A 101 2.55 -13.94 5.65
C LEU A 101 3.85 -13.41 5.02
N GLY A 102 4.53 -14.29 4.28
CA GLY A 102 5.65 -13.90 3.42
C GLY A 102 6.99 -13.63 4.11
N SER A 103 7.17 -13.83 5.42
CA SER A 103 8.51 -13.61 6.02
C SER A 103 8.89 -14.39 7.29
N THR A 104 7.97 -14.98 8.06
CA THR A 104 8.34 -15.54 9.38
C THR A 104 8.13 -17.04 9.55
N ASP A 105 7.19 -17.64 8.82
CA ASP A 105 6.94 -19.09 8.88
C ASP A 105 7.43 -19.73 7.57
N ILE A 106 8.70 -20.15 7.54
CA ILE A 106 9.22 -21.01 6.47
C ILE A 106 9.01 -22.47 6.90
N LYS A 107 8.25 -23.24 6.11
CA LYS A 107 8.20 -24.70 6.27
C LYS A 107 9.16 -25.35 5.28
N GLY A 108 10.20 -25.99 5.80
CA GLY A 108 11.24 -26.66 5.00
C GLY A 108 12.34 -25.71 4.50
N GLU A 109 13.14 -26.13 3.53
CA GLU A 109 14.12 -25.25 2.87
C GLU A 109 13.41 -24.27 1.92
N GLN A 110 13.54 -22.97 2.18
CA GLN A 110 13.10 -21.96 1.22
C GLN A 110 14.02 -22.01 -0.01
N GLN A 111 13.48 -22.45 -1.14
CA GLN A 111 14.22 -22.41 -2.40
C GLN A 111 14.47 -20.94 -2.78
N ARG A 112 15.74 -20.59 -2.95
CA ARG A 112 16.14 -19.26 -3.43
C ARG A 112 15.56 -19.02 -4.82
N TYR A 113 15.23 -17.77 -5.09
CA TYR A 113 14.73 -17.35 -6.39
C TYR A 113 15.90 -17.02 -7.31
N ASP A 114 15.72 -17.26 -8.61
CA ASP A 114 16.56 -16.71 -9.67
C ASP A 114 15.90 -15.43 -10.19
N ALA A 115 16.67 -14.35 -10.38
CA ALA A 115 16.14 -13.09 -10.88
C ALA A 115 15.60 -13.21 -12.31
N ARG A 116 16.15 -14.12 -13.12
CA ARG A 116 15.72 -14.37 -14.51
C ARG A 116 14.38 -15.07 -14.62
N GLU A 117 13.98 -15.80 -13.58
CA GLU A 117 12.67 -16.46 -13.51
C GLU A 117 11.57 -15.52 -12.98
N GLN A 118 11.88 -14.26 -12.67
CA GLN A 118 10.88 -13.32 -12.19
C GLN A 118 9.99 -12.84 -13.33
N PRO A 119 8.68 -12.65 -13.08
CA PRO A 119 7.79 -12.07 -14.07
C PRO A 119 8.31 -10.74 -14.60
N GLY A 120 8.39 -10.61 -15.92
CA GLY A 120 8.93 -9.43 -16.59
C GLY A 120 10.47 -9.37 -16.66
N ALA A 121 11.20 -10.42 -16.28
CA ALA A 121 12.66 -10.46 -16.43
C ALA A 121 13.13 -10.27 -17.89
N GLU A 122 12.34 -10.73 -18.86
CA GLU A 122 12.59 -10.55 -20.30
C GLU A 122 12.62 -9.07 -20.71
N LEU A 123 11.79 -8.22 -20.10
CA LEU A 123 11.83 -6.76 -20.32
C LEU A 123 13.16 -6.15 -19.87
N TYR A 124 13.93 -6.84 -19.02
CA TYR A 124 15.16 -6.33 -18.41
C TYR A 124 16.43 -6.86 -19.07
N THR A 125 16.38 -8.03 -19.70
CA THR A 125 17.51 -8.58 -20.46
C THR A 125 17.87 -7.71 -21.67
N ASP A 126 16.88 -7.17 -22.38
CA ASP A 126 17.09 -6.39 -23.62
C ASP A 126 17.66 -4.97 -23.38
N MET A 127 17.60 -4.45 -22.15
CA MET A 127 18.14 -3.11 -21.82
C MET A 127 19.53 -3.14 -21.18
N ASN A 128 20.06 -4.32 -20.81
CA ASN A 128 21.38 -4.44 -20.17
C ASN A 128 22.52 -4.02 -21.10
N ASP A 129 22.32 -4.10 -22.42
CA ASP A 129 23.34 -3.74 -23.42
C ASP A 129 23.52 -2.22 -23.58
N ALA A 130 22.60 -1.41 -23.06
CA ALA A 130 22.59 0.05 -23.25
C ALA A 130 23.09 0.85 -22.03
N VAL A 131 23.24 0.24 -20.85
CA VAL A 131 23.34 0.97 -19.57
C VAL A 131 24.29 0.29 -18.56
N PRO A 132 25.26 1.00 -17.94
CA PRO A 132 26.13 0.43 -16.91
C PRO A 132 25.33 -0.08 -15.69
N THR A 133 25.61 -1.32 -15.28
CA THR A 133 24.86 -2.01 -14.20
C THR A 133 24.99 -1.35 -12.82
N ASP A 134 26.01 -0.51 -12.61
CA ASP A 134 26.35 0.10 -11.32
C ASP A 134 25.87 1.56 -11.17
N GLN A 135 25.41 2.20 -12.26
CA GLN A 135 24.94 3.59 -12.25
C GLN A 135 23.41 3.64 -12.11
N LEU A 136 22.93 4.58 -11.29
CA LEU A 136 21.51 4.92 -11.24
C LEU A 136 21.09 5.48 -12.60
N THR A 137 20.62 4.61 -13.48
CA THR A 137 19.96 5.01 -14.71
C THR A 137 18.51 5.22 -14.38
N LEU A 138 18.21 6.50 -14.19
CA LEU A 138 16.89 6.97 -13.85
C LEU A 138 15.89 6.65 -14.97
N SER A 139 14.59 6.75 -14.66
CA SER A 139 13.48 6.43 -15.56
C SER A 139 13.57 7.15 -16.91
N ILE A 140 12.83 6.67 -17.92
CA ILE A 140 12.63 7.37 -19.21
C ILE A 140 12.36 8.87 -18.97
N TYR A 141 11.53 9.22 -17.98
CA TYR A 141 11.26 10.60 -17.61
C TYR A 141 12.52 11.43 -17.28
N ASP A 142 13.47 10.89 -16.54
CA ASP A 142 14.64 11.61 -16.08
C ASP A 142 15.65 11.85 -17.23
N ILE A 143 15.72 10.91 -18.17
CA ILE A 143 16.41 11.06 -19.47
C ILE A 143 15.71 12.15 -20.30
N CYS A 144 14.38 12.11 -20.34
CA CYS A 144 13.52 12.99 -21.13
C CYS A 144 13.44 14.44 -20.64
N VAL A 145 13.59 14.70 -19.33
CA VAL A 145 13.58 16.06 -18.76
C VAL A 145 14.97 16.62 -18.44
N GLY A 146 16.04 15.93 -18.85
CA GLY A 146 17.42 16.40 -18.64
C GLY A 146 17.78 16.63 -17.16
N LYS A 147 17.07 16.00 -16.21
CA LYS A 147 17.25 16.22 -14.77
C LYS A 147 18.39 15.41 -14.16
N VAL A 148 19.04 14.54 -14.93
CA VAL A 148 20.16 13.72 -14.43
C VAL A 148 21.46 14.51 -14.53
N SER A 149 21.77 15.31 -13.51
CA SER A 149 23.04 16.04 -13.45
C SER A 149 24.19 15.26 -12.80
N TYR A 150 23.94 14.11 -12.15
CA TYR A 150 25.00 13.36 -11.45
C TYR A 150 24.83 11.83 -11.57
N LYS A 151 25.89 11.15 -12.01
CA LYS A 151 26.02 9.68 -11.98
C LYS A 151 26.31 9.26 -10.55
N VAL A 152 25.36 8.59 -9.89
CA VAL A 152 25.57 8.06 -8.53
C VAL A 152 25.56 6.53 -8.58
N HIS A 153 26.58 5.93 -7.99
CA HIS A 153 26.79 4.48 -8.04
C HIS A 153 26.03 3.76 -6.92
N ARG A 154 25.34 2.67 -7.28
CA ARG A 154 24.59 1.81 -6.35
C ARG A 154 25.51 1.13 -5.32
N ASP A 155 26.76 0.90 -5.70
CA ASP A 155 27.82 0.28 -4.91
C ASP A 155 29.10 1.11 -4.99
N GLY A 156 30.11 0.81 -4.18
CA GLY A 156 31.42 1.45 -4.27
C GLY A 156 32.31 1.17 -3.07
N THR A 157 33.55 1.65 -3.14
CA THR A 157 34.53 1.47 -2.06
C THR A 157 34.17 2.33 -0.85
N PRO A 158 34.15 1.76 0.38
CA PRO A 158 33.96 2.54 1.60
C PRO A 158 35.11 3.52 1.85
N ALA A 159 34.81 4.64 2.51
CA ALA A 159 35.82 5.58 2.99
C ALA A 159 36.73 4.93 4.05
N SER A 160 37.94 5.46 4.20
CA SER A 160 38.88 5.07 5.25
C SER A 160 39.41 6.32 5.95
N PRO A 161 39.47 6.37 7.29
CA PRO A 161 39.15 5.29 8.24
C PRO A 161 37.64 5.10 8.49
N ARG A 162 37.26 3.94 9.05
CA ARG A 162 35.89 3.68 9.52
C ARG A 162 35.57 4.55 10.73
N ILE A 163 34.37 5.14 10.74
CA ILE A 163 33.87 5.87 11.91
C ILE A 163 33.54 4.84 13.00
N GLU A 164 34.06 5.06 14.21
CA GLU A 164 33.78 4.21 15.36
C GLU A 164 32.33 4.37 15.83
N VAL A 165 31.65 3.24 16.06
CA VAL A 165 30.27 3.22 16.53
C VAL A 165 30.24 2.96 18.02
N THR A 166 29.96 4.00 18.80
CA THR A 166 29.87 3.92 20.27
C THR A 166 28.50 3.43 20.75
N ASN A 167 27.42 3.80 20.05
CA ASN A 167 26.06 3.37 20.38
C ASN A 167 25.27 3.00 19.11
N PRO A 168 25.04 1.69 18.87
CA PRO A 168 24.30 1.23 17.69
C PRO A 168 22.86 1.74 17.60
N GLN A 169 22.19 1.99 18.74
CA GLN A 169 20.81 2.49 18.75
C GLN A 169 20.76 3.93 18.22
N VAL A 170 21.61 4.81 18.74
CA VAL A 170 21.68 6.21 18.29
C VAL A 170 22.07 6.29 16.82
N LEU A 171 23.02 5.46 16.38
CA LEU A 171 23.37 5.35 14.98
C LEU A 171 22.17 4.90 14.12
N THR A 172 21.43 3.90 14.57
CA THR A 172 20.26 3.38 13.85
C THR A 172 19.20 4.47 13.69
N ASP A 173 18.92 5.22 14.74
CA ASP A 173 17.98 6.34 14.71
C ASP A 173 18.47 7.44 13.77
N HIS A 174 19.77 7.77 13.80
CA HIS A 174 20.37 8.72 12.87
C HIS A 174 20.24 8.27 11.41
N ILE A 175 20.48 6.99 11.11
CA ILE A 175 20.35 6.43 9.77
C ILE A 175 18.91 6.48 9.27
N LYS A 176 17.94 6.19 10.15
CA LYS A 176 16.52 6.34 9.84
C LYS A 176 16.16 7.79 9.54
N ASP A 177 16.68 8.74 10.31
CA ASP A 177 16.43 10.16 10.10
C ASP A 177 17.10 10.68 8.82
N GLN A 178 18.31 10.24 8.50
CA GLN A 178 18.97 10.54 7.22
C GLN A 178 18.17 10.00 6.04
N ALA A 179 17.71 8.75 6.11
CA ALA A 179 16.88 8.16 5.07
C ALA A 179 15.57 8.94 4.86
N LYS A 180 14.93 9.42 5.94
CA LYS A 180 13.77 10.31 5.87
C LYS A 180 14.10 11.66 5.25
N ALA A 181 15.22 12.28 5.65
CA ALA A 181 15.69 13.55 5.09
C ALA A 181 15.99 13.43 3.58
N LEU A 182 16.42 12.26 3.11
CA LEU A 182 16.62 11.94 1.71
C LEU A 182 15.32 11.64 0.93
N GLY A 183 14.18 11.56 1.62
CA GLY A 183 12.85 11.45 1.01
C GLY A 183 12.13 10.11 1.23
N ALA A 184 12.63 9.24 2.13
CA ALA A 184 11.87 8.08 2.59
C ALA A 184 10.68 8.52 3.46
N ARG A 185 9.51 7.91 3.25
CA ARG A 185 8.35 8.07 4.12
C ARG A 185 8.47 7.17 5.34
N VAL A 186 8.85 5.91 5.13
CA VAL A 186 9.07 4.93 6.19
C VAL A 186 10.44 4.28 6.04
N VAL A 187 11.04 3.88 7.17
CA VAL A 187 12.36 3.23 7.19
C VAL A 187 12.32 2.13 8.23
N GLY A 188 12.80 0.95 7.86
CA GLY A 188 12.90 -0.21 8.74
C GLY A 188 14.25 -0.87 8.57
N VAL A 189 14.74 -1.52 9.63
CA VAL A 189 16.04 -2.18 9.63
C VAL A 189 15.86 -3.64 10.04
N THR A 190 16.54 -4.54 9.35
CA THR A 190 16.49 -5.97 9.65
C THR A 190 17.81 -6.66 9.30
N GLU A 191 17.96 -7.89 9.77
CA GLU A 191 19.03 -8.79 9.34
C GLU A 191 18.79 -9.20 7.87
N LEU A 192 19.87 -9.23 7.09
CA LEU A 192 19.81 -9.79 5.74
C LEU A 192 19.76 -11.32 5.82
N ASP A 193 18.57 -11.86 5.58
CA ASP A 193 18.38 -13.29 5.42
C ASP A 193 18.91 -13.77 4.06
N SER A 194 19.86 -14.70 4.06
CA SER A 194 20.45 -15.23 2.84
C SER A 194 19.43 -15.93 1.91
N THR A 195 18.29 -16.38 2.45
CA THR A 195 17.20 -16.97 1.66
C THR A 195 16.49 -15.96 0.75
N TYR A 196 16.59 -14.67 1.07
CA TYR A 196 16.02 -13.59 0.26
C TYR A 196 16.98 -13.04 -0.79
N VAL A 197 18.23 -13.50 -0.81
CA VAL A 197 19.20 -13.13 -1.86
C VAL A 197 18.93 -13.98 -3.10
N PHE A 198 18.81 -13.37 -4.28
CA PHE A 198 18.66 -14.12 -5.54
C PHE A 198 19.89 -14.96 -5.83
N THR A 199 19.75 -16.11 -6.49
CA THR A 199 20.90 -16.96 -6.86
C THR A 199 21.75 -16.30 -7.94
N ASN A 200 21.10 -15.73 -8.94
CA ASN A 200 21.69 -15.10 -10.11
C ASN A 200 21.07 -13.73 -10.35
N ASP A 201 21.85 -12.81 -10.91
CA ASP A 201 21.35 -11.55 -11.42
C ASP A 201 20.61 -11.73 -12.76
N HIS A 202 20.06 -10.65 -13.30
CA HIS A 202 19.33 -10.67 -14.57
C HIS A 202 20.23 -11.03 -15.77
N ALA A 203 21.56 -10.89 -15.64
CA ALA A 203 22.54 -11.29 -16.64
C ALA A 203 23.00 -12.76 -16.46
N GLY A 204 22.52 -13.46 -15.43
CA GLY A 204 22.88 -14.85 -15.13
C GLY A 204 24.13 -15.01 -14.27
N ASN A 205 24.76 -13.92 -13.81
CA ASN A 205 25.93 -14.00 -12.94
C ASN A 205 25.51 -14.43 -11.53
N PRO A 206 26.29 -15.28 -10.85
CA PRO A 206 25.99 -15.69 -9.48
C PRO A 206 26.13 -14.50 -8.53
N ILE A 207 25.12 -14.29 -7.68
CA ILE A 207 25.13 -13.21 -6.68
C ILE A 207 25.80 -13.71 -5.40
N ARG A 208 26.80 -12.94 -4.95
CA ARG A 208 27.46 -13.13 -3.64
C ARG A 208 27.40 -11.84 -2.86
N LEU A 209 26.45 -11.77 -1.92
CA LEU A 209 26.24 -10.62 -1.06
C LEU A 209 26.63 -10.99 0.38
N SER A 210 27.64 -10.32 0.93
CA SER A 210 28.23 -10.61 2.25
C SER A 210 27.72 -9.71 3.38
N HIS A 211 26.85 -8.75 3.06
CA HIS A 211 26.33 -7.81 4.05
C HIS A 211 25.42 -8.51 5.08
N PRO A 212 25.61 -8.29 6.38
CA PRO A 212 24.75 -8.87 7.42
C PRO A 212 23.41 -8.14 7.57
N ASN A 213 23.31 -6.87 7.18
CA ASN A 213 22.18 -6.01 7.53
C ASN A 213 21.48 -5.46 6.28
N ALA A 214 20.18 -5.21 6.39
CA ALA A 214 19.35 -4.59 5.38
C ALA A 214 18.53 -3.43 5.96
N ILE A 215 18.67 -2.25 5.37
CA ILE A 215 17.85 -1.07 5.65
C ILE A 215 16.82 -0.97 4.52
N VAL A 216 15.54 -1.03 4.84
CA VAL A 216 14.44 -0.91 3.89
C VAL A 216 13.89 0.51 3.96
N VAL A 217 13.84 1.20 2.83
CA VAL A 217 13.23 2.51 2.68
C VAL A 217 11.95 2.39 1.87
N GLY A 218 10.86 2.99 2.36
CA GLY A 218 9.58 3.03 1.68
C GLY A 218 9.20 4.45 1.30
N LYS A 219 8.64 4.61 0.10
CA LYS A 219 8.09 5.87 -0.41
C LYS A 219 6.66 5.66 -0.86
N ASP A 220 5.81 6.67 -0.76
CA ASP A 220 4.40 6.60 -1.10
C ASP A 220 4.05 7.27 -2.44
N LEU A 221 3.19 6.63 -3.23
CA LEU A 221 2.62 7.20 -4.46
C LEU A 221 1.39 8.00 -4.09
N LYS A 222 1.28 9.31 -4.32
CA LYS A 222 0.10 10.11 -3.91
C LYS A 222 -1.25 9.39 -4.18
N TYR A 223 -2.18 9.44 -3.22
CA TYR A 223 -3.48 8.77 -3.30
C TYR A 223 -4.23 9.05 -4.62
N THR A 224 -4.22 10.29 -5.10
CA THR A 224 -4.86 10.70 -6.35
C THR A 224 -4.29 10.02 -7.60
N LEU A 225 -3.04 9.57 -7.53
CA LEU A 225 -2.34 8.87 -8.61
C LEU A 225 -2.49 7.35 -8.53
N ALA A 226 -3.03 6.84 -7.42
CA ALA A 226 -3.27 5.42 -7.19
C ALA A 226 -4.64 4.97 -7.74
N SER A 227 -5.09 5.54 -8.87
CA SER A 227 -6.35 5.21 -9.55
C SER A 227 -6.11 4.70 -10.98
N PRO A 228 -6.77 3.62 -11.43
CA PRO A 228 -6.73 3.14 -12.82
C PRO A 228 -7.27 4.13 -13.85
N THR A 229 -8.07 5.11 -13.41
CA THR A 229 -8.60 6.18 -14.27
C THR A 229 -7.64 7.34 -14.51
N ALA A 230 -6.44 7.32 -13.92
CA ALA A 230 -5.42 8.30 -14.27
C ALA A 230 -5.03 8.08 -15.75
N PRO A 231 -5.26 9.06 -16.65
CA PRO A 231 -5.14 8.84 -18.08
C PRO A 231 -3.74 8.34 -18.45
N LEU A 232 -3.69 7.27 -19.25
CA LEU A 232 -2.47 6.78 -19.87
C LEU A 232 -2.33 7.41 -21.25
N PRO A 233 -1.18 8.01 -21.57
CA PRO A 233 -0.86 8.39 -22.93
C PRO A 233 -0.39 7.14 -23.66
N TRP A 234 -1.27 6.49 -24.41
CA TRP A 234 -0.83 5.39 -25.27
C TRP A 234 -0.18 5.84 -26.57
N GLU A 235 -0.04 7.14 -26.80
CA GLU A 235 0.57 7.63 -28.05
C GLU A 235 1.76 8.57 -27.84
N GLU A 236 2.12 8.94 -26.59
CA GLU A 236 3.20 9.92 -26.37
C GLU A 236 4.14 9.60 -25.19
N MET A 237 4.32 8.33 -24.81
CA MET A 237 5.44 7.99 -23.90
C MET A 237 6.83 8.13 -24.57
N TYR A 238 6.85 8.58 -25.83
CA TYR A 238 8.03 8.71 -26.69
C TYR A 238 8.31 10.14 -27.19
N SER A 239 7.66 11.18 -26.68
CA SER A 239 7.89 12.56 -27.17
C SER A 239 9.20 13.21 -26.68
N SER A 240 10.11 12.45 -26.09
CA SER A 240 11.40 12.95 -25.58
C SER A 240 12.57 12.00 -25.84
N ILE A 241 12.34 11.02 -26.71
CA ILE A 241 13.36 10.24 -27.40
C ILE A 241 13.26 10.68 -28.88
N PRO A 242 14.36 10.81 -29.65
CA PRO A 242 14.25 10.95 -31.09
C PRO A 242 13.27 9.91 -31.65
N GLU A 243 12.30 10.38 -32.43
CA GLU A 243 11.13 9.61 -32.90
C GLU A 243 11.52 8.26 -33.55
N GLU A 244 12.71 8.22 -34.13
CA GLU A 244 13.33 7.04 -34.74
C GLU A 244 13.74 5.97 -33.72
N LEU A 245 14.28 6.35 -32.57
CA LEU A 245 14.69 5.42 -31.51
C LEU A 245 13.47 4.93 -30.71
N ALA A 246 12.45 5.77 -30.59
CA ALA A 246 11.14 5.42 -30.05
C ALA A 246 10.41 4.36 -30.87
N ALA A 247 10.37 4.55 -32.19
CA ALA A 247 9.77 3.62 -33.14
C ALA A 247 10.55 2.30 -33.22
N ALA A 248 11.88 2.34 -33.09
CA ALA A 248 12.74 1.15 -33.05
C ALA A 248 12.54 0.31 -31.78
N LEU A 249 12.40 0.95 -30.61
CA LEU A 249 12.22 0.26 -29.32
C LEU A 249 10.82 -0.34 -29.13
N SER A 250 9.81 0.18 -29.83
CA SER A 250 8.41 -0.24 -29.70
C SER A 250 7.90 -1.16 -30.81
N GLY A 251 8.67 -1.33 -31.89
CA GLY A 251 8.34 -2.23 -33.00
C GLY A 251 7.03 -1.92 -33.74
N ARG A 252 6.39 -0.76 -33.49
CA ARG A 252 5.08 -0.39 -34.04
C ARG A 252 5.04 1.09 -34.37
N VAL A 253 4.98 1.42 -35.66
CA VAL A 253 4.73 2.78 -36.16
C VAL A 253 3.22 3.05 -36.11
N VAL A 254 2.77 4.13 -35.46
CA VAL A 254 1.39 4.63 -35.58
C VAL A 254 1.41 6.13 -35.92
N LYS A 255 0.62 6.51 -36.93
CA LYS A 255 0.51 7.85 -37.51
C LYS A 255 -0.74 8.57 -36.99
N SER A 256 -0.63 9.35 -35.91
CA SER A 256 -1.41 10.59 -35.64
C SER A 256 -1.37 10.91 -34.15
N ALA A 257 -0.77 12.03 -33.73
CA ALA A 257 -0.76 12.46 -32.34
C ALA A 257 -1.80 13.56 -32.10
N GLU A 258 -2.69 13.35 -31.11
CA GLU A 258 -3.63 14.35 -30.59
C GLU A 258 -3.04 15.00 -29.32
N LYS A 259 -3.26 16.30 -29.13
CA LYS A 259 -2.59 17.11 -28.09
C LYS A 259 -3.14 16.81 -26.68
N ILE A 260 -2.27 16.36 -25.76
CA ILE A 260 -2.61 16.08 -24.35
C ILE A 260 -2.76 17.38 -23.54
N SER A 261 -3.63 17.37 -22.53
CA SER A 261 -3.79 18.50 -21.60
C SER A 261 -2.62 18.62 -20.60
N ASP A 262 -2.27 19.85 -20.21
CA ASP A 262 -1.17 20.10 -19.26
C ASP A 262 -1.35 19.39 -17.91
N LYS A 263 -2.60 19.18 -17.49
CA LYS A 263 -2.96 18.49 -16.26
C LYS A 263 -2.57 17.01 -16.30
N ASP A 264 -2.91 16.33 -17.39
CA ASP A 264 -2.63 14.90 -17.55
C ASP A 264 -1.13 14.64 -17.68
N LEU A 265 -0.42 15.58 -18.33
CA LEU A 265 1.03 15.59 -18.40
C LEU A 265 1.66 15.69 -17.00
N GLU A 266 1.18 16.59 -16.14
CA GLU A 266 1.73 16.74 -14.78
C GLU A 266 1.43 15.52 -13.89
N GLU A 267 0.24 14.92 -13.98
CA GLU A 267 -0.09 13.69 -13.26
C GLU A 267 0.82 12.52 -13.68
N LEU A 268 1.09 12.38 -14.98
CA LEU A 268 2.04 11.40 -15.51
C LEU A 268 3.45 11.61 -14.94
N LYS A 269 3.96 12.85 -14.94
CA LYS A 269 5.28 13.19 -14.40
C LYS A 269 5.41 12.77 -12.93
N GLN A 270 4.38 12.99 -12.13
CA GLN A 270 4.38 12.64 -10.71
C GLN A 270 4.37 11.12 -10.50
N ALA A 271 3.61 10.37 -11.30
CA ALA A 271 3.62 8.90 -11.24
C ALA A 271 4.99 8.31 -11.60
N MET A 272 5.69 8.88 -12.59
CA MET A 272 7.03 8.41 -12.96
C MET A 272 8.08 8.74 -11.89
N ARG A 273 8.03 9.94 -11.29
CA ARG A 273 8.94 10.33 -10.19
C ARG A 273 8.87 9.36 -9.00
N PHE A 274 7.68 8.88 -8.66
CA PHE A 274 7.48 7.94 -7.56
C PHE A 274 8.38 6.69 -7.68
N PHE A 275 8.50 6.11 -8.88
CA PHE A 275 9.32 4.92 -9.10
C PHE A 275 10.84 5.22 -9.05
N SER A 276 11.27 6.40 -9.47
CA SER A 276 12.68 6.83 -9.43
C SER A 276 13.16 7.24 -8.04
N GLU A 277 12.30 7.87 -7.25
CA GLU A 277 12.71 8.52 -6.00
C GLU A 277 13.06 7.54 -4.87
N GLY A 278 12.44 6.36 -4.82
CA GLY A 278 12.81 5.30 -3.88
C GLY A 278 14.24 4.79 -4.13
N GLY A 279 14.60 4.56 -5.40
CA GLY A 279 15.94 4.18 -5.81
C GLY A 279 16.98 5.26 -5.50
N LYS A 280 16.67 6.53 -5.81
CA LYS A 280 17.52 7.67 -5.44
C LYS A 280 17.81 7.72 -3.95
N THR A 281 16.78 7.56 -3.12
CA THR A 281 16.90 7.58 -1.65
C THR A 281 17.85 6.48 -1.17
N ALA A 282 17.69 5.26 -1.67
CA ALA A 282 18.56 4.14 -1.32
C ALA A 282 20.02 4.35 -1.77
N VAL A 283 20.23 4.88 -2.98
CA VAL A 283 21.57 5.15 -3.52
C VAL A 283 22.30 6.23 -2.73
N GLU A 284 21.63 7.33 -2.40
CA GLU A 284 22.20 8.40 -1.57
C GLU A 284 22.49 7.92 -0.14
N LEU A 285 21.61 7.11 0.44
CA LEU A 285 21.81 6.52 1.75
C LEU A 285 23.01 5.56 1.75
N ALA A 286 23.14 4.71 0.72
CA ALA A 286 24.29 3.83 0.57
C ALA A 286 25.60 4.62 0.44
N ARG A 287 25.59 5.72 -0.34
CA ARG A 287 26.73 6.64 -0.44
C ARG A 287 27.09 7.27 0.90
N PHE A 288 26.09 7.70 1.67
CA PHE A 288 26.29 8.25 3.01
C PHE A 288 26.96 7.22 3.94
N ILE A 289 26.48 5.98 3.95
CA ILE A 289 27.05 4.90 4.77
C ILE A 289 28.48 4.56 4.35
N ARG A 290 28.76 4.53 3.05
CA ARG A 290 30.14 4.39 2.54
C ARG A 290 31.04 5.54 2.97
N GLY A 291 30.51 6.76 3.04
CA GLY A 291 31.22 7.92 3.60
C GLY A 291 31.61 7.77 5.06
N MET A 292 30.91 6.93 5.83
CA MET A 292 31.28 6.56 7.21
C MET A 292 32.29 5.40 7.29
N GLY A 293 32.70 4.85 6.14
CA GLY A 293 33.64 3.74 6.00
C GLY A 293 33.04 2.33 6.08
N TYR A 294 31.71 2.23 6.04
CA TYR A 294 31.00 0.94 6.01
C TYR A 294 30.61 0.57 4.59
N SER A 295 30.69 -0.72 4.26
CA SER A 295 30.22 -1.25 2.99
C SER A 295 28.71 -1.09 2.89
N ALA A 296 28.23 -0.54 1.79
CA ALA A 296 26.80 -0.38 1.56
C ALA A 296 26.46 -0.40 0.07
N ARG A 297 25.40 -1.14 -0.27
CA ARG A 297 24.90 -1.32 -1.63
C ARG A 297 23.40 -1.08 -1.69
N ALA A 298 22.96 -0.27 -2.65
CA ALA A 298 21.56 0.01 -2.90
C ALA A 298 20.93 -1.02 -3.85
N HIS A 299 19.69 -1.39 -3.57
CA HIS A 299 18.88 -2.35 -4.31
C HIS A 299 17.48 -1.75 -4.51
N TYR A 300 17.07 -1.62 -5.76
CA TYR A 300 15.78 -1.04 -6.14
C TYR A 300 15.36 -1.59 -7.50
N THR A 301 14.05 -1.68 -7.71
CA THR A 301 13.44 -2.09 -8.99
C THR A 301 14.22 -3.21 -9.70
N ARG A 302 14.82 -2.90 -10.86
CA ARG A 302 15.53 -3.79 -11.79
C ARG A 302 16.92 -4.22 -11.30
N TRP A 303 17.50 -3.46 -10.39
CA TRP A 303 18.89 -3.62 -9.92
C TRP A 303 18.92 -4.10 -8.47
N SER A 304 18.11 -5.13 -8.17
CA SER A 304 18.05 -5.75 -6.86
C SER A 304 18.66 -7.15 -6.89
N GLU A 305 19.48 -7.44 -5.88
CA GLU A 305 20.03 -8.77 -5.62
C GLU A 305 19.27 -9.48 -4.49
N VAL A 306 18.27 -8.80 -3.94
CA VAL A 306 17.48 -9.24 -2.79
C VAL A 306 15.98 -9.11 -3.09
N GLN A 307 15.18 -9.95 -2.45
CA GLN A 307 13.73 -9.83 -2.45
C GLN A 307 13.31 -8.73 -1.46
N ILE A 308 12.81 -7.62 -1.99
CA ILE A 308 12.49 -6.42 -1.19
C ILE A 308 11.29 -6.65 -0.25
N ILE A 309 10.23 -7.30 -0.74
CA ILE A 309 8.98 -7.52 0.00
C ILE A 309 9.19 -8.29 1.33
N PRO A 310 9.82 -9.48 1.35
CA PRO A 310 10.04 -10.19 2.60
C PRO A 310 10.93 -9.42 3.59
N LEU A 311 11.95 -8.70 3.10
CA LEU A 311 12.80 -7.86 3.94
C LEU A 311 12.01 -6.70 4.56
N ALA A 312 11.11 -6.06 3.80
CA ALA A 312 10.25 -4.99 4.30
C ALA A 312 9.29 -5.50 5.40
N ILE A 313 8.79 -6.73 5.28
CA ILE A 313 7.96 -7.36 6.31
C ILE A 313 8.80 -7.67 7.57
N LYS A 314 10.01 -8.25 7.41
CA LYS A 314 10.94 -8.48 8.55
C LYS A 314 11.33 -7.18 9.25
N ALA A 315 11.51 -6.10 8.49
CA ALA A 315 11.79 -4.75 8.98
C ALA A 315 10.58 -4.04 9.61
N GLY A 316 9.42 -4.70 9.72
CA GLY A 316 8.24 -4.14 10.38
C GLY A 316 7.49 -3.08 9.57
N LEU A 317 7.71 -3.00 8.26
CA LEU A 317 7.10 -1.97 7.41
C LEU A 317 5.66 -2.31 6.97
N GLY A 318 5.13 -3.48 7.31
CA GLY A 318 3.75 -3.83 7.00
C GLY A 318 3.52 -5.33 6.94
N GLU A 319 2.31 -5.72 6.53
CA GLU A 319 1.96 -7.12 6.27
C GLU A 319 1.65 -7.34 4.80
N LEU A 320 1.94 -8.55 4.31
CA LEU A 320 1.60 -8.96 2.94
C LEU A 320 0.08 -9.06 2.75
N ALA A 321 -0.43 -8.43 1.70
CA ALA A 321 -1.83 -8.51 1.28
C ALA A 321 -2.06 -9.49 0.12
N ARG A 322 -3.34 -9.76 -0.15
CA ARG A 322 -3.81 -10.61 -1.24
C ARG A 322 -3.29 -10.20 -2.62
N ASN A 323 -3.15 -8.90 -2.87
CA ASN A 323 -2.65 -8.37 -4.14
C ASN A 323 -1.12 -8.49 -4.30
N GLY A 324 -0.42 -9.12 -3.34
CA GLY A 324 1.04 -9.26 -3.36
C GLY A 324 1.80 -8.01 -2.88
N MET A 325 1.10 -6.92 -2.54
CA MET A 325 1.69 -5.71 -2.00
C MET A 325 1.77 -5.76 -0.48
N ILE A 326 2.64 -4.93 0.10
CA ILE A 326 2.67 -4.70 1.54
C ILE A 326 1.65 -3.62 1.87
N ILE A 327 0.80 -3.89 2.86
CA ILE A 327 -0.02 -2.85 3.48
C ILE A 327 0.78 -2.27 4.64
N ASN A 328 1.25 -1.05 4.45
CA ASN A 328 1.86 -0.24 5.49
C ASN A 328 0.78 0.58 6.21
N LYS A 329 1.00 0.91 7.49
CA LYS A 329 0.07 1.70 8.30
C LYS A 329 -0.15 3.11 7.74
N GLU A 330 0.90 3.76 7.25
CA GLU A 330 0.87 5.15 6.74
C GLU A 330 0.61 5.21 5.25
N MET A 331 1.06 4.21 4.49
CA MET A 331 1.02 4.24 3.03
C MET A 331 0.02 3.26 2.44
N GLY A 332 -0.72 2.49 3.23
CA GLY A 332 -1.58 1.42 2.69
C GLY A 332 -0.81 0.54 1.68
N PRO A 333 -1.42 0.18 0.53
CA PRO A 333 -0.77 -0.60 -0.54
C PRO A 333 0.06 0.22 -1.54
N ARG A 334 0.12 1.56 -1.38
CA ARG A 334 0.70 2.52 -2.35
C ARG A 334 2.18 2.81 -2.06
N GLY A 335 2.85 1.90 -1.35
CA GLY A 335 4.28 1.97 -1.04
C GLY A 335 5.14 1.32 -2.13
N SER A 336 6.21 2.02 -2.54
CA SER A 336 7.35 1.45 -3.26
C SER A 336 8.52 1.36 -2.30
N PHE A 337 9.23 0.24 -2.32
CA PHE A 337 10.30 -0.05 -1.37
C PHE A 337 11.62 -0.26 -2.09
N ALA A 338 12.71 0.17 -1.46
CA ALA A 338 14.08 -0.09 -1.86
C ALA A 338 14.87 -0.56 -0.63
N VAL A 339 16.00 -1.23 -0.85
CA VAL A 339 16.83 -1.80 0.21
C VAL A 339 18.26 -1.28 0.08
N VAL A 340 18.90 -0.98 1.20
CA VAL A 340 20.35 -0.80 1.29
C VAL A 340 20.90 -1.92 2.15
N THR A 341 21.74 -2.79 1.59
CA THR A 341 22.46 -3.79 2.38
C THR A 341 23.79 -3.23 2.84
N THR A 342 24.22 -3.57 4.06
CA THR A 342 25.42 -2.98 4.67
C THR A 342 26.03 -3.84 5.76
N ASP A 343 27.32 -3.62 6.06
CA ASP A 343 28.03 -4.13 7.26
C ASP A 343 27.99 -3.17 8.46
N LEU A 344 27.26 -2.05 8.36
CA LEU A 344 27.05 -1.10 9.46
C LEU A 344 26.31 -1.76 10.63
N PRO A 345 26.81 -1.72 11.88
CA PRO A 345 26.15 -2.35 13.03
C PRO A 345 24.89 -1.58 13.44
N LEU A 346 23.72 -2.19 13.22
CA LEU A 346 22.41 -1.56 13.42
C LEU A 346 21.51 -2.38 14.37
N VAL A 347 20.52 -1.72 14.96
CA VAL A 347 19.47 -2.35 15.77
C VAL A 347 18.27 -2.65 14.90
N PHE A 348 17.78 -3.90 14.96
CA PHE A 348 16.72 -4.38 14.08
C PHE A 348 15.32 -4.06 14.60
N ASP A 349 14.45 -3.70 13.67
CA ASP A 349 13.01 -3.62 13.87
C ASP A 349 12.40 -5.03 13.86
N ARG A 350 11.11 -5.12 14.22
CA ARG A 350 10.37 -6.38 14.29
C ARG A 350 9.13 -6.34 13.40
N PRO A 351 8.73 -7.50 12.82
CA PRO A 351 7.47 -7.62 12.10
C PRO A 351 6.29 -7.07 12.91
N ILE A 352 5.38 -6.39 12.22
CA ILE A 352 4.15 -5.86 12.80
C ILE A 352 2.94 -6.68 12.38
N ARG A 353 1.85 -6.57 13.15
CA ARG A 353 0.58 -7.25 12.87
C ARG A 353 -0.56 -6.23 12.83
N LEU A 354 -1.08 -6.00 11.64
CA LEU A 354 -2.16 -5.07 11.31
C LEU A 354 -3.49 -5.80 11.04
N GLY A 355 -3.51 -7.13 10.98
CA GLY A 355 -4.72 -7.92 10.70
C GLY A 355 -5.05 -8.01 9.21
N ILE A 356 -4.05 -7.80 8.34
CA ILE A 356 -4.25 -7.76 6.88
C ILE A 356 -4.68 -9.10 6.34
N LYS A 357 -4.16 -10.21 6.89
CA LYS A 357 -4.52 -11.56 6.45
C LYS A 357 -6.02 -11.80 6.63
N GLU A 358 -6.52 -11.51 7.83
CA GLU A 358 -7.91 -11.66 8.24
C GLU A 358 -8.84 -10.76 7.42
N PHE A 359 -8.42 -9.51 7.19
CA PHE A 359 -9.17 -8.58 6.34
C PHE A 359 -9.21 -9.05 4.88
N CYS A 360 -8.08 -9.48 4.33
CA CYS A 360 -7.98 -9.95 2.94
C CYS A 360 -8.79 -11.22 2.68
N ASN A 361 -8.96 -12.10 3.68
CA ASN A 361 -9.85 -13.27 3.60
C ASN A 361 -11.32 -12.87 3.39
N THR A 362 -11.73 -11.73 3.95
CA THR A 362 -13.09 -11.21 3.84
C THR A 362 -13.28 -10.33 2.59
N CYS A 363 -12.32 -9.44 2.31
CA CYS A 363 -12.46 -8.34 1.36
C CYS A 363 -12.49 -8.77 -0.12
N LYS A 364 -11.44 -9.44 -0.60
CA LYS A 364 -11.26 -9.93 -2.00
C LYS A 364 -11.41 -8.90 -3.15
N LYS A 365 -11.71 -7.63 -2.89
CA LYS A 365 -11.91 -6.58 -3.93
C LYS A 365 -10.81 -6.51 -4.99
N CYS A 366 -9.54 -6.59 -4.59
CA CYS A 366 -8.44 -6.54 -5.56
C CYS A 366 -8.48 -7.69 -6.59
N ALA A 367 -9.00 -8.86 -6.22
CA ALA A 367 -9.20 -9.99 -7.14
C ALA A 367 -10.40 -9.75 -8.06
N ASP A 368 -11.48 -9.16 -7.55
CA ASP A 368 -12.64 -8.75 -8.35
C ASP A 368 -12.24 -7.72 -9.41
N TYR A 369 -11.44 -6.73 -9.02
CA TYR A 369 -11.06 -5.59 -9.86
C TYR A 369 -9.86 -5.87 -10.78
N CYS A 370 -9.16 -6.99 -10.61
CA CYS A 370 -8.05 -7.36 -11.48
C CYS A 370 -8.56 -7.66 -12.90
N PRO A 371 -8.15 -6.91 -13.95
CA PRO A 371 -8.66 -7.10 -15.31
C PRO A 371 -8.33 -8.48 -15.89
N VAL A 372 -7.16 -9.03 -15.52
CA VAL A 372 -6.66 -10.33 -16.02
C VAL A 372 -6.75 -11.46 -14.99
N LYS A 373 -7.46 -11.22 -13.87
CA LYS A 373 -7.67 -12.20 -12.80
C LYS A 373 -6.38 -12.90 -12.33
N ALA A 374 -5.28 -12.14 -12.27
CA ALA A 374 -3.99 -12.62 -11.78
C ALA A 374 -3.97 -12.84 -10.26
N ILE A 375 -4.90 -12.23 -9.52
CA ILE A 375 -4.95 -12.29 -8.06
C ILE A 375 -5.90 -13.41 -7.61
N PRO A 376 -5.47 -14.34 -6.74
CA PRO A 376 -6.31 -15.47 -6.33
C PRO A 376 -7.43 -15.07 -5.37
N PHE A 377 -8.58 -15.74 -5.47
CA PHE A 377 -9.74 -15.59 -4.56
C PHE A 377 -9.67 -16.44 -3.28
N GLY A 378 -8.85 -17.49 -3.29
CA GLY A 378 -8.74 -18.49 -2.23
C GLY A 378 -7.93 -18.04 -1.01
N SER A 379 -7.69 -18.99 -0.11
CA SER A 379 -6.74 -18.84 1.01
C SER A 379 -5.30 -18.78 0.49
N PRO A 380 -4.35 -18.21 1.27
CA PRO A 380 -2.93 -18.25 0.89
C PRO A 380 -2.43 -19.70 0.82
N ASN A 381 -1.45 -19.94 -0.04
CA ASN A 381 -0.82 -21.23 -0.26
C ASN A 381 0.69 -21.17 -0.03
N TRP A 382 1.31 -22.32 0.21
CA TRP A 382 2.76 -22.45 0.35
C TRP A 382 3.40 -22.40 -1.04
N VAL A 383 4.24 -21.40 -1.28
CA VAL A 383 4.99 -21.24 -2.53
C VAL A 383 6.46 -21.09 -2.18
N ARG A 384 7.28 -22.05 -2.63
CA ARG A 384 8.72 -22.11 -2.37
C ARG A 384 9.06 -21.86 -0.89
N GLY A 385 8.33 -22.51 0.02
CA GLY A 385 8.56 -22.41 1.47
C GLY A 385 7.92 -21.21 2.17
N ALA A 386 7.33 -20.24 1.45
CA ALA A 386 6.64 -19.09 2.04
C ALA A 386 5.11 -19.18 1.88
N LEU A 387 4.35 -18.95 2.96
CA LEU A 387 2.90 -18.84 2.90
C LEU A 387 2.49 -17.46 2.38
N LYS A 388 1.84 -17.40 1.21
CA LYS A 388 1.40 -16.15 0.56
C LYS A 388 0.22 -16.36 -0.38
N TRP A 389 -0.41 -15.27 -0.81
CA TRP A 389 -1.24 -15.31 -2.02
C TRP A 389 -0.34 -15.25 -3.25
N SER A 390 -0.28 -16.34 -3.99
CA SER A 390 0.50 -16.39 -5.23
C SER A 390 -0.22 -15.64 -6.34
N VAL A 391 0.19 -14.39 -6.61
CA VAL A 391 -0.26 -13.65 -7.78
C VAL A 391 0.37 -14.27 -9.04
N ASP A 392 -0.41 -14.46 -10.09
CA ASP A 392 0.09 -14.85 -11.41
C ASP A 392 0.82 -13.66 -12.03
N GLY A 393 2.11 -13.58 -11.73
CA GLY A 393 2.95 -12.48 -12.20
C GLY A 393 3.11 -12.45 -13.71
N LYS A 394 3.01 -13.60 -14.41
CA LYS A 394 3.10 -13.64 -15.88
C LYS A 394 1.89 -12.94 -16.48
N ARG A 395 0.67 -13.32 -16.08
CA ARG A 395 -0.56 -12.65 -16.54
C ARG A 395 -0.56 -11.16 -16.22
N CYS A 396 -0.12 -10.80 -15.00
CA CYS A 396 -0.03 -9.40 -14.60
C CYS A 396 1.02 -8.65 -15.44
N GLY A 397 2.19 -9.24 -15.65
CA GLY A 397 3.29 -8.67 -16.43
C GLY A 397 2.91 -8.47 -17.89
N ASP A 398 2.36 -9.50 -18.54
CA ASP A 398 1.87 -9.44 -19.92
C ASP A 398 0.83 -8.31 -20.09
N TYR A 399 -0.07 -8.16 -19.12
CA TYR A 399 -1.03 -7.06 -19.12
C TYR A 399 -0.37 -5.69 -18.92
N LEU A 400 0.62 -5.61 -18.04
CA LEU A 400 1.40 -4.40 -17.76
C LEU A 400 2.28 -3.97 -18.94
N VAL A 401 2.59 -4.84 -19.90
CA VAL A 401 3.27 -4.43 -21.15
C VAL A 401 2.37 -3.51 -21.98
N SER A 402 1.11 -3.90 -22.15
CA SER A 402 0.12 -3.10 -22.87
C SER A 402 -0.56 -2.05 -21.99
N ASN A 403 -0.43 -2.16 -20.66
CA ASN A 403 -1.07 -1.29 -19.68
C ASN A 403 -0.16 -0.88 -18.50
N PRO A 404 1.03 -0.26 -18.72
CA PRO A 404 1.99 0.09 -17.66
C PRO A 404 1.52 0.92 -16.45
N LYS A 405 0.35 1.59 -16.45
CA LYS A 405 -0.20 2.20 -15.21
C LYS A 405 -1.26 1.34 -14.51
N CYS A 406 -1.39 0.05 -14.83
CA CYS A 406 -2.35 -0.79 -14.13
C CYS A 406 -2.05 -0.81 -12.62
N LEU A 407 -2.92 -0.18 -11.84
CA LEU A 407 -2.89 -0.13 -10.38
C LEU A 407 -4.25 -0.54 -9.81
N ALA A 408 -5.06 -1.31 -10.56
CA ALA A 408 -6.42 -1.66 -10.17
C ALA A 408 -6.50 -2.34 -8.80
N CYS A 409 -5.51 -3.16 -8.47
CA CYS A 409 -5.43 -3.84 -7.18
C CYS A 409 -5.06 -2.91 -6.01
N ILE A 410 -4.34 -1.82 -6.27
CA ILE A 410 -3.99 -0.77 -5.29
C ILE A 410 -5.17 0.19 -5.16
N GLY A 411 -5.71 0.67 -6.28
CA GLY A 411 -6.83 1.62 -6.34
C GLY A 411 -8.13 1.09 -5.72
N SER A 412 -8.43 -0.20 -5.91
CA SER A 412 -9.61 -0.85 -5.32
C SER A 412 -9.43 -1.26 -3.85
N CYS A 413 -8.21 -1.17 -3.30
CA CYS A 413 -7.94 -1.63 -1.96
C CYS A 413 -8.60 -0.73 -0.90
N PRO A 414 -9.33 -1.28 0.08
CA PRO A 414 -9.89 -0.47 1.17
C PRO A 414 -8.83 0.26 2.02
N TYR A 415 -7.58 -0.20 2.01
CA TYR A 415 -6.45 0.47 2.66
C TYR A 415 -5.83 1.60 1.83
N ASN A 416 -6.22 1.77 0.56
CA ASN A 416 -5.81 2.92 -0.23
C ASN A 416 -6.81 4.06 0.01
N LYS A 417 -6.52 4.93 0.98
CA LYS A 417 -7.37 6.04 1.39
C LYS A 417 -6.53 7.28 1.71
N PRO A 418 -7.11 8.50 1.68
CA PRO A 418 -6.46 9.70 2.17
C PRO A 418 -6.12 9.60 3.66
N ASP A 419 -5.10 10.33 4.10
CA ASP A 419 -4.71 10.38 5.50
C ASP A 419 -5.73 11.24 6.28
N ASN A 420 -6.61 10.60 7.06
CA ASN A 420 -7.50 11.28 7.99
C ASN A 420 -7.92 10.39 9.16
N ILE A 421 -8.44 11.03 10.21
CA ILE A 421 -8.83 10.39 11.47
C ILE A 421 -9.88 9.28 11.30
N LEU A 422 -10.72 9.34 10.27
CA LEU A 422 -11.77 8.36 10.02
C LEU A 422 -11.16 7.07 9.47
N HIS A 423 -10.27 7.18 8.48
CA HIS A 423 -9.56 6.03 7.93
C HIS A 423 -8.60 5.43 8.95
N ASP A 424 -7.96 6.24 9.79
CA ASP A 424 -7.15 5.76 10.92
C ASP A 424 -7.99 4.97 11.94
N ALA A 425 -9.19 5.46 12.27
CA ALA A 425 -10.12 4.76 13.15
C ALA A 425 -10.60 3.44 12.53
N ALA A 426 -10.91 3.42 11.23
CA ALA A 426 -11.29 2.22 10.51
C ALA A 426 -10.15 1.18 10.51
N ASN A 427 -8.92 1.60 10.21
CA ASN A 427 -7.72 0.76 10.25
C ASN A 427 -7.48 0.21 11.67
N PHE A 428 -7.67 1.04 12.71
CA PHE A 428 -7.60 0.59 14.09
C PHE A 428 -8.66 -0.48 14.40
N MET A 429 -9.90 -0.30 13.95
CA MET A 429 -10.95 -1.30 14.15
C MET A 429 -10.62 -2.62 13.43
N VAL A 430 -10.14 -2.56 12.19
CA VAL A 430 -9.72 -3.76 11.43
C VAL A 430 -8.56 -4.48 12.12
N SER A 431 -7.62 -3.75 12.74
CA SER A 431 -6.51 -4.34 13.49
C SER A 431 -6.94 -5.24 14.66
N LYS A 432 -8.20 -5.13 15.11
CA LYS A 432 -8.78 -5.99 16.15
C LYS A 432 -9.16 -7.37 15.66
N ARG A 433 -9.13 -7.63 14.34
CA ARG A 433 -9.34 -8.96 13.74
C ARG A 433 -10.72 -9.55 14.04
N SER A 434 -11.74 -8.69 14.11
CA SER A 434 -13.15 -9.13 14.19
C SER A 434 -13.69 -9.38 12.78
N ARG A 435 -14.26 -10.57 12.55
CA ARG A 435 -14.91 -10.93 11.28
C ARG A 435 -16.06 -10.00 10.95
N LEU A 436 -16.84 -9.63 11.98
CA LEU A 436 -17.95 -8.71 11.84
C LEU A 436 -17.47 -7.33 11.40
N THR A 437 -16.41 -6.82 12.03
CA THR A 437 -15.80 -5.54 11.64
C THR A 437 -15.24 -5.59 10.23
N ASN A 438 -14.48 -6.63 9.87
CA ASN A 438 -13.92 -6.77 8.53
C ASN A 438 -15.02 -6.78 7.47
N TRP A 439 -16.09 -7.56 7.70
CA TRP A 439 -17.25 -7.60 6.82
C TRP A 439 -17.94 -6.23 6.71
N LEU A 440 -18.17 -5.56 7.84
CA LEU A 440 -18.82 -4.26 7.88
C LEU A 440 -18.00 -3.18 7.17
N MET A 441 -16.68 -3.14 7.39
CA MET A 441 -15.78 -2.17 6.76
C MET A 441 -15.76 -2.34 5.24
N VAL A 442 -15.75 -3.58 4.73
CA VAL A 442 -15.84 -3.84 3.29
C VAL A 442 -17.17 -3.34 2.72
N LYS A 443 -18.28 -3.58 3.42
CA LYS A 443 -19.61 -3.10 2.98
C LYS A 443 -19.74 -1.59 3.02
N ILE A 444 -19.16 -0.93 4.02
CA ILE A 444 -19.12 0.54 4.09
C ILE A 444 -18.29 1.11 2.95
N ASP A 445 -17.12 0.53 2.67
CA ASP A 445 -16.25 0.93 1.57
C ASP A 445 -16.97 0.85 0.20
N ASP A 446 -17.71 -0.23 -0.04
CA ASP A 446 -18.60 -0.39 -1.20
C ASP A 446 -19.74 0.62 -1.25
N LEU A 447 -20.43 0.81 -0.12
CA LEU A 447 -21.60 1.69 -0.02
C LEU A 447 -21.24 3.14 -0.33
N LEU A 448 -20.10 3.61 0.18
CA LEU A 448 -19.58 4.95 -0.04
C LEU A 448 -19.04 5.14 -1.47
N GLY A 449 -18.75 4.06 -2.19
CA GLY A 449 -18.31 4.08 -3.58
C GLY A 449 -16.78 4.18 -3.73
N TYR A 450 -16.02 3.83 -2.70
CA TYR A 450 -14.56 3.78 -2.82
C TYR A 450 -14.12 2.69 -3.80
N GLY A 451 -13.07 2.99 -4.56
CA GLY A 451 -12.46 2.06 -5.51
C GLY A 451 -13.27 1.85 -6.79
N GLN A 452 -14.45 2.45 -6.98
CA GLN A 452 -15.24 2.26 -8.21
C GLN A 452 -14.53 2.75 -9.47
N MET A 453 -13.71 3.79 -9.36
CA MET A 453 -12.85 4.25 -10.45
C MET A 453 -11.79 3.22 -10.86
N ALA A 454 -11.55 2.20 -10.03
CA ALA A 454 -10.62 1.13 -10.36
C ALA A 454 -11.26 -0.03 -11.12
N ALA A 455 -12.58 -0.03 -11.29
CA ALA A 455 -13.27 -1.12 -11.96
C ALA A 455 -12.83 -1.20 -13.44
N PRO A 456 -12.55 -2.40 -13.97
CA PRO A 456 -12.31 -2.55 -15.40
C PRO A 456 -13.54 -2.08 -16.19
N ASP A 457 -13.32 -1.46 -17.35
CA ASP A 457 -14.42 -1.10 -18.26
C ASP A 457 -15.23 -2.37 -18.59
N PRO A 458 -16.56 -2.38 -18.37
CA PRO A 458 -17.42 -3.50 -18.74
C PRO A 458 -17.24 -3.96 -20.19
N LYS A 459 -17.00 -3.04 -21.13
CA LYS A 459 -16.77 -3.37 -22.55
C LYS A 459 -15.46 -4.15 -22.75
N PHE A 460 -14.44 -3.83 -21.96
CA PHE A 460 -13.17 -4.55 -21.99
C PHE A 460 -13.30 -5.97 -21.43
N LEU A 461 -14.12 -6.17 -20.39
CA LEU A 461 -14.39 -7.50 -19.83
C LEU A 461 -15.16 -8.40 -20.82
N GLU A 462 -16.07 -7.84 -21.61
CA GLU A 462 -16.78 -8.58 -22.67
C GLU A 462 -15.83 -9.05 -23.77
N GLN A 463 -14.86 -8.23 -24.17
CA GLN A 463 -13.85 -8.59 -25.17
C GLN A 463 -12.92 -9.73 -24.70
N LEU A 464 -12.52 -9.73 -23.42
CA LEU A 464 -11.70 -10.79 -22.85
C LEU A 464 -12.41 -12.14 -22.74
N ASN A 465 -13.75 -12.15 -22.60
CA ASN A 465 -14.54 -13.37 -22.49
C ASN A 465 -14.92 -13.98 -23.87
N GLN A 466 -14.60 -13.28 -24.97
CA GLN A 466 -14.92 -13.70 -26.34
C GLN A 466 -13.73 -14.35 -27.09
N GLY A 467 -12.53 -14.35 -26.49
CA GLY A 467 -11.35 -15.07 -26.97
C GLY A 467 -10.97 -16.18 -26.01
#